data_AF-A0A948LU29-F1
#
_entry.id   AF-A0A948LU29-F1
#
_cell.length_a   1.000
_cell.length_b   1.000
_cell.length_c   1.000
_cell.angle_alpha   90.00
_cell.angle_beta   90.00
_cell.angle_gamma   90.00
#
_symmetry.space_group_name_H-M   'P 1'
#
loop_
_entity.id
_entity.type
_entity.pdbx_description
1 polymer ?
#
loop_
_entity_poly.entity_id
_entity_poly.type
_entity_poly.pdbx_seq_one_letter_code
_entity_poly.pdbx_strand_id
1 'polypeptide(L)'
;MISIKQAASLMALSALFVSASLQAKEVYDCKNANLARKIAITYATEGAPVPCQVVYTKEDGTTQDLWNAQGEAGYCEQKADEFAEKQRGWGWDCQAVGAQAAAEPAAAASAEMAPAPAATAPVEAPAAPK
;
A
#
# COMPACT_ATOMS: atom_id res chain seq x y z
N MET A 1 -57.47 -34.73 22.04
CA MET A 1 -57.29 -34.48 20.60
C MET A 1 -57.83 -33.08 20.29
N ILE A 2 -57.11 -32.27 19.49
CA ILE A 2 -57.36 -30.86 19.04
C ILE A 2 -57.02 -29.81 20.13
N SER A 3 -55.94 -29.01 20.14
CA SER A 3 -54.99 -28.40 19.18
C SER A 3 -55.39 -27.04 18.56
N ILE A 4 -54.70 -25.98 19.06
CA ILE A 4 -54.38 -24.62 18.52
C ILE A 4 -55.52 -23.56 18.43
N LYS A 5 -55.30 -22.36 19.04
CA LYS A 5 -55.30 -21.02 18.38
C LYS A 5 -55.13 -19.81 19.33
N GLN A 6 -53.99 -19.14 19.14
CA GLN A 6 -53.47 -17.79 19.49
C GLN A 6 -54.30 -16.71 20.22
N ALA A 7 -53.66 -16.03 21.18
CA ALA A 7 -53.51 -14.57 21.37
C ALA A 7 -52.82 -14.35 22.75
N ALA A 8 -51.83 -13.50 23.01
CA ALA A 8 -51.46 -12.22 22.41
C ALA A 8 -49.92 -12.06 22.39
N SER A 9 -49.45 -11.39 21.33
CA SER A 9 -48.08 -10.93 21.11
C SER A 9 -47.98 -9.43 21.42
N LEU A 10 -46.74 -8.92 21.55
CA LEU A 10 -46.24 -7.54 21.80
C LEU A 10 -45.71 -7.37 23.26
N MET A 11 -44.45 -7.02 23.54
CA MET A 11 -43.53 -6.11 22.84
C MET A 11 -42.06 -6.27 23.30
N ALA A 12 -41.13 -5.95 22.39
CA ALA A 12 -39.82 -5.28 22.60
C ALA A 12 -38.67 -6.08 23.25
N LEU A 13 -37.41 -6.02 22.82
CA LEU A 13 -36.70 -5.10 21.92
C LEU A 13 -35.45 -5.86 21.40
N SER A 14 -35.46 -6.34 20.16
CA SER A 14 -34.28 -7.01 19.57
C SER A 14 -33.31 -5.92 19.09
N ALA A 15 -32.32 -5.56 19.92
CA ALA A 15 -31.25 -4.66 19.51
C ALA A 15 -30.38 -5.34 18.44
N LEU A 16 -30.60 -4.99 17.17
CA LEU A 16 -29.63 -5.28 16.11
C LEU A 16 -28.42 -4.38 16.33
N PHE A 17 -27.40 -4.90 17.00
CA PHE A 17 -26.08 -4.27 17.01
C PHE A 17 -25.46 -4.49 15.63
N VAL A 18 -25.46 -3.45 14.79
CA VAL A 18 -24.66 -3.42 13.58
C VAL A 18 -23.20 -3.34 14.02
N SER A 19 -22.46 -4.43 13.88
CA SER A 19 -21.02 -4.43 14.07
C SER A 19 -20.38 -3.63 12.93
N ALA A 20 -19.77 -2.50 13.24
CA ALA A 20 -18.91 -1.81 12.29
C ALA A 20 -17.66 -2.66 12.08
N SER A 21 -17.55 -3.31 10.92
CA SER A 21 -16.36 -4.06 10.52
C SER A 21 -15.27 -3.06 10.15
N LEU A 22 -14.28 -2.95 11.03
CA LEU A 22 -13.11 -2.12 10.79
C LEU A 22 -12.22 -2.84 9.76
N GLN A 23 -12.24 -2.37 8.50
CA GLN A 23 -11.49 -3.00 7.42
C GLN A 23 -10.03 -2.55 7.44
N ALA A 24 -9.13 -3.51 7.68
CA ALA A 24 -7.70 -3.31 7.51
C ALA A 24 -7.35 -3.48 6.03
N LYS A 25 -6.78 -2.42 5.44
CA LYS A 25 -6.20 -2.43 4.10
C LYS A 25 -4.74 -2.85 4.22
N GLU A 26 -4.41 -4.09 3.85
CA GLU A 26 -3.02 -4.52 3.74
C GLU A 26 -2.30 -3.67 2.68
N VAL A 27 -1.16 -3.09 3.05
CA VAL A 27 -0.38 -2.19 2.18
C VAL A 27 0.93 -2.84 1.79
N TYR A 28 1.60 -3.52 2.73
CA TYR A 28 2.84 -4.23 2.48
C TYR A 28 2.83 -5.66 3.03
N ASP A 29 3.37 -6.58 2.23
CA ASP A 29 3.83 -7.91 2.67
C ASP A 29 5.36 -7.93 2.68
N CYS A 30 5.93 -8.21 3.85
CA CYS A 30 7.36 -8.24 4.09
C CYS A 30 7.84 -9.67 4.40
N LYS A 31 8.91 -10.12 3.74
CA LYS A 31 9.48 -11.46 3.91
C LYS A 31 10.96 -11.40 4.29
N ASN A 32 11.38 -12.29 5.19
CA ASN A 32 12.79 -12.52 5.48
C ASN A 32 13.00 -14.01 5.78
N ALA A 33 13.74 -14.71 4.91
CA ALA A 33 13.87 -16.16 4.95
C ALA A 33 12.50 -16.87 5.07
N ASN A 34 12.19 -17.45 6.23
CA ASN A 34 10.94 -18.18 6.48
C ASN A 34 9.91 -17.37 7.29
N LEU A 35 10.18 -16.09 7.54
CA LEU A 35 9.32 -15.20 8.32
C LEU A 35 8.52 -14.28 7.39
N ALA A 36 7.30 -13.95 7.81
CA ALA A 36 6.39 -13.08 7.08
C ALA A 36 5.78 -12.04 8.01
N ARG A 37 5.70 -10.81 7.53
CA ARG A 37 5.15 -9.68 8.28
C ARG A 37 4.25 -8.85 7.37
N LYS A 38 3.24 -8.23 7.94
CA LYS A 38 2.27 -7.42 7.22
C LYS A 38 2.19 -6.03 7.82
N ILE A 39 2.09 -5.03 6.97
CA ILE A 39 1.79 -3.64 7.35
C ILE A 39 0.46 -3.28 6.70
N ALA A 40 -0.53 -2.93 7.52
CA ALA A 40 -1.86 -2.57 7.09
C ALA A 40 -2.26 -1.19 7.61
N ILE A 41 -3.18 -0.53 6.92
CA ILE A 41 -3.82 0.69 7.36
C ILE A 41 -5.28 0.42 7.57
N THR A 42 -5.79 0.86 8.72
CA THR A 42 -7.15 0.66 9.15
C THR A 42 -7.85 2.01 9.22
N TYR A 43 -8.99 2.17 8.56
CA TYR A 43 -9.77 3.40 8.57
C TYR A 43 -11.07 3.20 9.34
N ALA A 44 -11.41 4.11 10.25
CA ALA A 44 -12.60 3.95 11.09
C ALA A 44 -13.92 4.07 10.34
N THR A 45 -13.91 4.72 9.17
CA THR A 45 -15.08 4.89 8.32
C THR A 45 -14.71 4.53 6.89
N GLU A 46 -15.47 3.62 6.29
CA GLU A 46 -15.25 3.19 4.91
C GLU A 46 -15.34 4.37 3.95
N GLY A 47 -14.36 4.51 3.05
CA GLY A 47 -14.28 5.62 2.10
C GLY A 47 -13.81 6.95 2.70
N ALA A 48 -13.61 7.05 4.02
CA ALA A 48 -13.03 8.23 4.65
C ALA A 48 -11.52 8.04 4.86
N PRO A 49 -10.68 9.05 4.57
CA PRO A 49 -9.23 8.95 4.75
C PRO A 49 -8.80 9.07 6.22
N VAL A 50 -9.69 9.52 7.11
CA VAL A 50 -9.44 9.72 8.54
C VAL A 50 -10.70 9.41 9.35
N PRO A 51 -10.57 9.02 10.63
CA PRO A 51 -9.32 8.68 11.32
C PRO A 51 -8.74 7.35 10.81
N CYS A 52 -7.41 7.23 10.88
CA CYS A 52 -6.66 6.07 10.38
C CYS A 52 -5.68 5.53 11.43
N GLN A 53 -5.27 4.27 11.28
CA GLN A 53 -4.27 3.59 12.12
C GLN A 53 -3.39 2.66 11.29
N VAL A 54 -2.08 2.65 11.54
CA VAL A 54 -1.13 1.69 10.97
C VAL A 54 -0.99 0.50 11.91
N VAL A 55 -1.24 -0.70 11.40
CA VAL A 55 -1.18 -1.96 12.13
C VAL A 55 -0.09 -2.84 11.52
N TYR A 56 0.71 -3.45 12.37
CA TYR A 56 1.77 -4.36 11.99
C TYR A 56 1.55 -5.74 12.57
N THR A 57 1.62 -6.77 11.72
CA THR A 57 1.35 -8.15 12.10
C THR A 57 2.55 -9.03 11.78
N LYS A 58 2.96 -9.87 12.73
CA LYS A 58 4.03 -10.86 12.56
C LYS A 58 3.47 -12.22 12.16
N GLU A 59 4.35 -13.15 11.78
CA GLU A 59 3.98 -14.50 11.33
C GLU A 59 3.21 -15.32 12.36
N ASP A 60 3.40 -15.04 13.65
CA ASP A 60 2.71 -15.68 14.77
C ASP A 60 1.30 -15.10 15.03
N GLY A 61 0.89 -14.11 14.24
CA GLY A 61 -0.38 -13.40 14.40
C GLY A 61 -0.32 -12.28 15.43
N THR A 62 0.83 -12.02 16.06
CA THR A 62 0.98 -10.89 16.98
C THR A 62 0.82 -9.58 16.22
N THR A 63 -0.14 -8.75 16.66
CA THR A 63 -0.43 -7.43 16.10
C THR A 63 0.10 -6.31 16.97
N GLN A 64 0.54 -5.23 16.34
CA GLN A 64 0.97 -4.01 17.01
C GLN A 64 0.44 -2.78 16.28
N ASP A 65 -0.21 -1.91 17.03
CA ASP A 65 -0.60 -0.58 16.57
C ASP A 65 0.63 0.34 16.63
N LEU A 66 1.01 0.91 15.49
CA LEU A 66 2.23 1.71 15.38
C LEU A 66 1.93 3.21 15.43
N TRP A 67 0.94 3.67 14.68
CA TRP A 67 0.57 5.08 14.56
C TRP A 67 -0.91 5.24 14.32
N ASN A 68 -1.48 6.37 14.74
CA ASN A 68 -2.85 6.75 14.41
C ASN A 68 -2.93 8.25 14.08
N ALA A 69 -3.92 8.63 13.27
CA ALA A 69 -4.26 10.02 13.00
C ALA A 69 -5.77 10.24 13.07
N GLN A 70 -6.17 11.39 13.61
CA GLN A 70 -7.58 11.75 13.77
C GLN A 70 -8.13 12.59 12.62
N GLY A 71 -7.30 13.43 12.01
CA GLY A 71 -7.74 14.41 11.00
C GLY A 71 -6.70 14.74 9.93
N GLU A 72 -5.59 13.99 9.88
CA GLU A 72 -4.53 14.21 8.91
C GLU A 72 -4.56 13.11 7.84
N ALA A 73 -5.22 13.41 6.72
CA ALA A 73 -5.26 12.50 5.58
C ALA A 73 -3.85 12.30 5.00
N GLY A 74 -3.50 11.06 4.63
CA GLY A 74 -2.17 10.72 4.11
C GLY A 74 -1.12 10.40 5.17
N TYR A 75 -1.39 10.69 6.46
CA TYR A 75 -0.43 10.45 7.53
C TYR A 75 -0.12 8.95 7.71
N CYS A 76 -1.14 8.09 7.73
CA CYS A 76 -0.95 6.65 7.94
C CYS A 76 -0.26 5.99 6.74
N GLU A 77 -0.55 6.46 5.52
CA GLU A 77 0.06 6.03 4.27
C GLU A 77 1.55 6.35 4.28
N GLN A 78 1.92 7.59 4.55
CA GLN A 78 3.32 7.99 4.67
C GLN A 78 4.05 7.18 5.75
N LYS A 79 3.43 6.96 6.91
CA LYS A 79 4.03 6.18 8.00
C LYS A 79 4.20 4.70 7.64
N ALA A 80 3.26 4.12 6.90
CA ALA A 80 3.39 2.76 6.40
C ALA A 80 4.56 2.63 5.42
N ASP A 81 4.70 3.59 4.49
CA ASP A 81 5.81 3.64 3.52
C ASP A 81 7.17 3.78 4.23
N GLU A 82 7.29 4.75 5.13
CA GLU A 82 8.50 4.95 5.94
C GLU A 82 8.88 3.69 6.74
N PHE A 83 7.89 2.97 7.26
CA PHE A 83 8.13 1.76 8.03
C PHE A 83 8.54 0.58 7.15
N ALA A 84 7.95 0.45 5.95
CA ALA A 84 8.41 -0.53 4.97
C ALA A 84 9.88 -0.30 4.59
N GLU A 85 10.32 0.95 4.38
CA GLU A 85 11.73 1.25 4.12
C GLU A 85 12.64 0.87 5.31
N LYS A 86 12.20 1.11 6.55
CA LYS A 86 12.95 0.67 7.74
C LYS A 86 13.10 -0.85 7.79
N GLN A 87 12.03 -1.58 7.49
CA GLN A 87 12.07 -3.04 7.43
C GLN A 87 13.06 -3.51 6.35
N ARG A 88 13.11 -2.86 5.17
CA ARG A 88 14.14 -3.12 4.16
C ARG A 88 15.55 -2.85 4.65
N GLY A 89 15.75 -1.75 5.38
CA GLY A 89 17.01 -1.47 6.07
C GLY A 89 17.42 -2.53 7.09
N TRP A 90 16.46 -3.28 7.64
CA TRP A 90 16.69 -4.42 8.54
C TRP A 90 16.74 -5.78 7.82
N GLY A 91 16.82 -5.77 6.48
CA GLY A 91 16.98 -6.96 5.66
C GLY A 91 15.67 -7.65 5.25
N TRP A 92 14.51 -7.02 5.43
CA TRP A 92 13.24 -7.57 4.97
C TRP A 92 12.96 -7.18 3.52
N ASP A 93 12.43 -8.10 2.72
CA ASP A 93 11.90 -7.78 1.40
C ASP A 93 10.42 -7.39 1.52
N CYS A 94 10.11 -6.11 1.42
CA CYS A 94 8.74 -5.59 1.53
C CYS A 94 8.18 -5.21 0.15
N GLN A 95 7.07 -5.83 -0.24
CA GLN A 95 6.34 -5.60 -1.48
C GLN A 95 4.99 -4.95 -1.19
N ALA A 96 4.63 -3.93 -1.98
CA ALA A 96 3.30 -3.33 -1.88
C ALA A 96 2.25 -4.30 -2.46
N VAL A 97 1.15 -4.50 -1.74
CA VAL A 97 0.08 -5.46 -2.13
C VAL A 97 -1.24 -4.80 -2.49
N GLY A 98 -1.35 -3.49 -2.28
CA GLY A 98 -2.55 -2.69 -2.53
C GLY A 98 -2.54 -1.87 -3.83
N ALA A 99 -1.40 -1.84 -4.53
CA ALA A 99 -1.32 -1.33 -5.90
C ALA A 99 -1.19 -2.55 -6.81
N GLN A 100 -2.25 -2.86 -7.55
CA GLN A 100 -2.06 -3.62 -8.79
C GLN A 100 -0.89 -2.95 -9.52
N ALA A 101 0.09 -3.77 -9.89
CA ALA A 101 1.23 -3.37 -10.67
C ALA A 101 0.77 -2.57 -11.90
N ALA A 102 0.73 -1.25 -11.77
CA ALA A 102 0.96 -0.32 -12.87
C ALA A 102 2.48 -0.08 -12.96
N ALA A 103 3.23 -1.18 -12.94
CA ALA A 103 4.47 -1.31 -13.66
C ALA A 103 4.21 -2.43 -14.66
N GLU A 104 3.53 -2.06 -15.75
CA GLU A 104 3.77 -2.71 -17.03
C GLU A 104 5.31 -2.79 -17.19
N PRO A 105 5.87 -3.96 -17.55
CA PRO A 105 7.29 -4.03 -17.80
C PRO A 105 7.60 -3.06 -18.93
N ALA A 106 8.32 -1.98 -18.61
CA ALA A 106 9.05 -1.18 -19.59
C ALA A 106 10.15 -2.07 -20.17
N ALA A 107 9.73 -3.02 -21.00
CA ALA A 107 10.57 -3.65 -22.00
C ALA A 107 10.42 -2.83 -23.29
N ALA A 108 11.57 -2.53 -23.89
CA ALA A 108 11.81 -1.78 -25.13
C ALA A 108 11.76 -0.24 -24.99
N ALA A 109 12.75 0.53 -25.46
CA ALA A 109 13.98 0.25 -26.16
C ALA A 109 14.79 1.56 -26.32
N SER A 110 16.07 1.40 -26.65
CA SER A 110 16.99 2.34 -27.33
C SER A 110 18.12 2.83 -26.42
N ALA A 111 19.41 2.69 -26.74
CA ALA A 111 20.01 2.46 -28.05
C ALA A 111 21.21 1.52 -27.94
N GLU A 112 21.09 0.43 -28.69
CA GLU A 112 22.20 -0.29 -29.28
C GLU A 112 23.08 0.71 -30.05
N MET A 113 24.37 0.62 -29.81
CA MET A 113 25.41 1.43 -30.42
C MET A 113 25.53 1.09 -31.91
N ALA A 114 24.98 1.93 -32.78
CA ALA A 114 25.34 1.99 -34.19
C ALA A 114 26.51 2.98 -34.37
N PRO A 115 27.64 2.60 -35.01
CA PRO A 115 28.72 3.53 -35.26
C PRO A 115 28.32 4.58 -36.30
N ALA A 116 28.71 5.82 -36.03
CA ALA A 116 28.52 6.98 -36.90
C ALA A 116 29.12 6.77 -38.30
N PRO A 117 28.46 7.22 -39.39
CA PRO A 117 29.14 7.37 -40.66
C PRO A 117 30.10 8.57 -40.58
N ALA A 118 31.36 8.30 -40.88
CA ALA A 118 32.34 9.33 -41.19
C ALA A 118 31.93 10.05 -42.48
N ALA A 119 31.69 11.37 -42.42
CA ALA A 119 31.89 12.27 -43.55
C ALA A 119 31.92 13.73 -43.07
N THR A 120 33.14 14.28 -43.08
CA THR A 120 33.50 15.63 -43.56
C THR A 120 32.73 16.85 -43.05
N ALA A 121 33.44 17.67 -42.26
CA ALA A 121 33.23 19.11 -42.18
C ALA A 121 34.56 19.84 -42.47
N PRO A 122 34.50 21.10 -42.92
CA PRO A 122 35.55 21.75 -43.72
C PRO A 122 36.66 22.36 -42.85
N VAL A 123 37.87 22.43 -43.41
CA VAL A 123 38.95 23.30 -42.94
C VAL A 123 38.68 24.73 -43.39
N GLU A 124 38.46 25.65 -42.46
CA GLU A 124 38.70 27.08 -42.70
C GLU A 124 39.32 27.78 -41.47
N ALA A 125 40.50 28.34 -41.74
CA ALA A 125 41.26 29.41 -41.09
C ALA A 125 41.68 29.32 -39.60
N PRO A 126 42.93 29.73 -39.33
CA PRO A 126 43.03 31.02 -38.66
C PRO A 126 43.96 32.01 -39.37
N ALA A 127 43.69 33.28 -39.11
CA ALA A 127 44.40 34.44 -39.63
C ALA A 127 45.68 34.80 -38.85
N ALA A 128 46.52 35.61 -39.55
CA ALA A 128 47.51 36.58 -39.07
C ALA A 128 48.91 36.02 -38.64
N PRO A 129 50.03 36.81 -38.70
CA PRO A 129 50.09 38.28 -38.75
C PRO A 129 51.19 38.95 -39.63
N LYS A 130 51.12 40.29 -39.63
CA LYS A 130 52.04 41.36 -40.09
C LYS A 130 52.20 41.64 -41.58
#